data_AF-D2Q6T1-F1
#
_entry.id   AF-D2Q6T1-F1
#
_cell.length_a   1.000
_cell.length_b   1.000
_cell.length_c   1.000
_cell.angle_alpha   90.00
_cell.angle_beta   90.00
_cell.angle_gamma   90.00
#
_symmetry.space_group_name_H-M   'P 1'
#
loop_
_entity.id
_entity.type
_entity.pdbx_description
1 polymer ?
#
loop_
_entity_poly.entity_id
_entity_poly.type
_entity_poly.pdbx_seq_one_letter_code
_entity_poly.pdbx_strand_id
1 'polypeptide(L)'
;MASVVRRMREKLFWPSERSMQRLMDRVDDLERENNSLGEALKQQESMLCELRDVIYGVRGLGEDTRNLVDTVHRMQIAEKSKADIRFWAQYRRPDETSLDARKRFFLDLPKAEGDIGLLQAALNRMLNDFADICNANDITQYWLVGGTLLGAVRHHGFIPWDDDLDLGIMRDDLERLEQVLASNPDYQVTVVWDRIVHCRQVRFAPRDPRVPGFVDLFPFDWVRTPDHDTFLKVQEYRRAAIEASEADEHIRAAWDENVYVPADSEAGTLITKAFDDQLAKMRETGVVCSRQEAAASSVPTTIWTTPVDSNGSAPSTTSSHCR
;
A
#
# COMPACT_ATOMS: atom_id res chain seq x y z
N MET A 1 -6.41 -24.96 -22.89
CA MET A 1 -7.40 -24.41 -23.85
C MET A 1 -6.64 -23.77 -25.00
N ALA A 2 -6.95 -24.04 -26.27
CA ALA A 2 -6.30 -23.34 -27.38
C ALA A 2 -6.53 -21.82 -27.24
N SER A 3 -5.44 -21.03 -27.27
CA SER A 3 -5.49 -19.58 -27.13
C SER A 3 -6.42 -18.98 -28.20
N VAL A 4 -7.06 -17.86 -27.90
CA VAL A 4 -7.93 -17.13 -28.84
C VAL A 4 -7.18 -16.84 -30.16
N VAL A 5 -5.87 -16.61 -30.06
CA VAL A 5 -4.93 -16.44 -31.18
C VAL A 5 -4.89 -17.68 -32.08
N ARG A 6 -4.83 -18.89 -31.51
CA ARG A 6 -4.85 -20.16 -32.28
C ARG A 6 -6.19 -20.42 -32.99
N ARG A 7 -7.30 -19.86 -32.48
CA ARG A 7 -8.61 -19.93 -33.16
C ARG A 7 -8.77 -18.87 -34.26
N MET A 8 -8.13 -17.71 -34.11
CA MET A 8 -8.04 -16.70 -35.18
C MET A 8 -7.10 -17.14 -36.32
N ARG A 9 -6.00 -17.85 -35.97
CA ARG A 9 -5.01 -18.49 -36.87
C ARG A 9 -5.62 -19.36 -37.97
N GLU A 10 -6.65 -20.14 -37.67
CA GLU A 10 -7.25 -21.09 -38.63
C GLU A 10 -8.30 -20.45 -39.55
N LYS A 11 -8.84 -19.28 -39.19
CA LYS A 11 -9.96 -18.65 -39.89
C LYS A 11 -9.59 -17.49 -40.80
N LEU A 12 -8.46 -16.80 -40.58
CA LEU A 12 -8.17 -15.53 -41.24
C LEU A 12 -7.00 -15.54 -42.23
N PHE A 13 -6.06 -16.49 -42.17
CA PHE A 13 -4.82 -16.39 -42.95
C PHE A 13 -4.39 -17.74 -43.55
N TRP A 14 -4.23 -17.78 -44.87
CA TRP A 14 -3.56 -18.87 -45.60
C TRP A 14 -2.08 -18.52 -45.80
N PRO A 15 -1.12 -19.46 -45.62
CA PRO A 15 0.30 -19.11 -45.57
C PRO A 15 0.88 -19.01 -46.98
N SER A 16 1.15 -17.82 -47.49
CA SER A 16 1.88 -17.66 -48.76
C SER A 16 3.04 -16.67 -48.76
N GLU A 17 3.38 -16.03 -47.64
CA GLU A 17 4.56 -15.16 -47.57
C GLU A 17 5.53 -15.55 -46.46
N ARG A 18 6.79 -15.77 -46.84
CA ARG A 18 7.91 -16.14 -45.93
C ARG A 18 8.10 -15.13 -44.79
N SER A 19 7.74 -13.86 -45.00
CA SER A 19 7.74 -12.80 -43.98
C SER A 19 6.73 -13.09 -42.88
N MET A 20 5.52 -13.56 -43.24
CA MET A 20 4.48 -13.88 -42.26
C MET A 20 4.81 -15.15 -41.49
N GLN A 21 5.43 -16.14 -42.14
CA GLN A 21 5.94 -17.34 -41.47
C GLN A 21 6.97 -16.98 -40.38
N ARG A 22 7.94 -16.09 -40.68
CA ARG A 22 8.93 -15.64 -39.69
C ARG A 22 8.32 -14.86 -38.52
N LEU A 23 7.32 -14.03 -38.80
CA LEU A 23 6.60 -13.31 -37.76
C LEU A 23 5.86 -14.30 -36.84
N MET A 24 5.22 -15.31 -37.43
CA MET A 24 4.52 -16.37 -36.70
C MET A 24 5.47 -17.22 -35.86
N ASP A 25 6.61 -17.65 -36.43
CA ASP A 25 7.62 -18.42 -35.71
C ASP A 25 8.13 -17.63 -34.48
N ARG A 26 8.29 -16.31 -34.62
CA ARG A 26 8.73 -15.43 -33.53
C ARG A 26 7.66 -15.21 -32.47
N VAL A 27 6.37 -15.22 -32.83
CA VAL A 27 5.27 -15.19 -31.86
C VAL A 27 5.22 -16.51 -31.08
N ASP A 28 5.37 -17.64 -31.76
CA ASP A 28 5.42 -18.96 -31.11
C ASP A 28 6.65 -19.09 -30.18
N ASP A 29 7.79 -18.51 -30.55
CA ASP A 29 8.99 -18.42 -29.70
C ASP A 29 8.74 -17.57 -28.44
N LEU A 30 8.15 -16.39 -28.60
CA LEU A 30 7.81 -15.50 -27.48
C LEU A 30 6.76 -16.12 -26.55
N GLU A 31 5.76 -16.83 -27.08
CA GLU A 31 4.79 -17.55 -26.25
C GLU A 31 5.48 -18.67 -25.45
N ARG A 32 6.45 -19.38 -26.04
CA ARG A 32 7.24 -20.41 -25.31
C ARG A 32 8.11 -19.79 -24.23
N GLU A 33 8.79 -18.70 -24.53
CA GLU A 33 9.64 -17.99 -23.58
C GLU A 33 8.82 -17.41 -22.42
N ASN A 34 7.66 -16.81 -22.71
CA ASN A 34 6.75 -16.29 -21.70
C ASN A 34 6.17 -17.39 -20.79
N ASN A 35 5.84 -18.56 -21.36
CA ASN A 35 5.41 -19.71 -20.56
C ASN A 35 6.55 -20.24 -19.67
N SER A 36 7.78 -20.30 -20.19
CA SER A 36 8.96 -20.69 -19.41
C SER A 36 9.26 -19.70 -18.28
N LEU A 37 9.10 -18.40 -18.53
CA LEU A 37 9.22 -17.36 -17.51
C LEU A 37 8.10 -17.47 -16.46
N GLY A 38 6.87 -17.77 -16.87
CA GLY A 38 5.76 -18.00 -15.95
C GLY A 38 5.94 -19.24 -15.07
N GLU A 39 6.53 -20.31 -15.60
CA GLU A 39 6.92 -21.48 -14.82
C GLU A 39 8.07 -21.16 -13.86
N ALA A 40 9.10 -20.42 -14.30
CA ALA A 40 10.20 -19.97 -13.46
C ALA A 40 9.72 -19.06 -12.33
N LEU A 41 8.77 -18.16 -12.59
CA LEU A 41 8.17 -17.28 -11.60
C LEU A 41 7.39 -18.08 -10.54
N LYS A 42 6.55 -19.03 -10.96
CA LYS A 42 5.86 -19.94 -10.02
C LYS A 42 6.83 -20.77 -9.18
N GLN A 43 7.95 -21.18 -9.77
CA GLN A 43 8.99 -21.91 -9.05
C GLN A 43 9.73 -21.01 -8.04
N GLN A 44 9.95 -19.74 -8.37
CA GLN A 44 10.46 -18.73 -7.44
C GLN A 44 9.46 -18.40 -6.33
N GLU A 45 8.17 -18.28 -6.62
CA GLU A 45 7.11 -18.08 -5.62
C GLU A 45 7.00 -19.26 -4.67
N SER A 46 7.07 -20.49 -5.19
CA SER A 46 7.12 -21.71 -4.38
C SER A 46 8.36 -21.74 -3.48
N MET A 47 9.53 -21.39 -4.02
CA MET A 47 10.76 -21.25 -3.23
C MET A 47 10.67 -20.17 -2.17
N LEU A 48 10.00 -19.04 -2.44
CA LEU A 48 9.80 -17.96 -1.47
C LEU A 48 8.84 -18.37 -0.36
N CYS A 49 7.77 -19.11 -0.67
CA CYS A 49 6.88 -19.71 0.32
C CYS A 49 7.61 -20.74 1.17
N GLU A 50 8.39 -21.64 0.56
CA GLU A 50 9.21 -22.61 1.30
C GLU A 50 10.28 -21.93 2.15
N LEU A 51 10.97 -20.91 1.64
CA LEU A 51 11.92 -20.11 2.41
C LEU A 51 11.24 -19.39 3.57
N ARG A 52 10.04 -18.87 3.37
CA ARG A 52 9.25 -18.23 4.41
C ARG A 52 8.84 -19.24 5.49
N ASP A 53 8.36 -20.42 5.09
CA ASP A 53 7.96 -21.48 6.02
C ASP A 53 9.18 -22.05 6.77
N VAL A 54 10.34 -22.13 6.11
CA VAL A 54 11.62 -22.39 6.76
C VAL A 54 12.00 -21.25 7.71
N ILE A 55 11.85 -19.98 7.36
CA ILE A 55 12.12 -18.83 8.24
C ILE A 55 11.21 -18.84 9.48
N TYR A 56 9.93 -19.19 9.32
CA TYR A 56 9.00 -19.34 10.44
C TYR A 56 9.29 -20.60 11.29
N GLY A 57 9.69 -21.72 10.66
CA GLY A 57 10.14 -22.94 11.34
C GLY A 57 11.52 -22.81 12.02
N VAL A 58 12.38 -21.89 11.54
CA VAL A 58 13.71 -21.57 12.06
C VAL A 58 13.65 -20.73 13.35
N ARG A 59 12.47 -20.26 13.78
CA ARG A 59 12.30 -19.76 15.16
C ARG A 59 12.67 -20.80 16.24
N GLY A 60 12.84 -22.07 15.88
CA GLY A 60 13.32 -23.14 16.75
C GLY A 60 14.77 -23.63 16.54
N LEU A 61 15.59 -23.05 15.65
CA LEU A 61 16.97 -23.53 15.37
C LEU A 61 18.08 -22.48 15.62
N GLY A 62 19.28 -23.00 15.90
CA GLY A 62 20.42 -22.30 16.51
C GLY A 62 20.95 -21.05 15.80
N GLU A 63 21.77 -20.30 16.54
CA GLU A 63 22.30 -18.96 16.23
C GLU A 63 23.06 -18.88 14.89
N ASP A 64 23.75 -19.96 14.49
CA ASP A 64 24.56 -20.02 13.27
C ASP A 64 23.75 -19.90 11.98
N THR A 65 22.54 -20.47 11.93
CA THR A 65 21.67 -20.40 10.74
C THR A 65 21.07 -19.01 10.56
N ARG A 66 20.74 -18.32 11.65
CA ARG A 66 20.32 -16.90 11.62
C ARG A 66 21.43 -16.00 11.08
N ASN A 67 22.66 -16.21 11.55
CA ASN A 67 23.81 -15.45 11.09
C ASN A 67 24.07 -15.62 9.57
N LEU A 68 23.84 -16.81 9.02
CA LEU A 68 23.99 -17.08 7.58
C LEU A 68 22.91 -16.36 6.76
N VAL A 69 21.63 -16.44 7.16
CA VAL A 69 20.53 -15.75 6.49
C VAL A 69 20.75 -14.24 6.50
N ASP A 70 21.14 -13.66 7.63
CA ASP A 70 21.46 -12.24 7.75
C ASP A 70 22.67 -11.83 6.89
N THR A 71 23.64 -12.73 6.71
CA THR A 71 24.81 -12.48 5.84
C THR A 71 24.41 -12.46 4.38
N VAL A 72 23.62 -13.43 3.92
CA VAL A 72 23.10 -13.48 2.54
C VAL A 72 22.21 -12.27 2.26
N HIS A 73 21.35 -11.89 3.20
CA HIS A 73 20.50 -10.71 3.08
C HIS A 73 21.32 -9.42 2.96
N ARG A 74 22.34 -9.25 3.82
CA ARG A 74 23.27 -8.10 3.74
C ARG A 74 24.02 -8.06 2.40
N MET A 75 24.44 -9.21 1.87
CA MET A 75 25.08 -9.28 0.55
C MET A 75 24.12 -8.86 -0.57
N GLN A 76 22.85 -9.31 -0.54
CA GLN A 76 21.84 -8.90 -1.52
C GLN A 76 21.55 -7.39 -1.46
N ILE A 77 21.43 -6.81 -0.27
CA ILE A 77 21.27 -5.36 -0.10
C ILE A 77 22.48 -4.61 -0.67
N ALA A 78 23.69 -5.09 -0.39
CA ALA A 78 24.92 -4.48 -0.89
C ALA A 78 25.02 -4.55 -2.43
N GLU A 79 24.66 -5.67 -3.05
CA GLU A 79 24.65 -5.80 -4.52
C GLU A 79 23.57 -4.93 -5.18
N LYS A 80 22.35 -4.88 -4.63
CA LYS A 80 21.32 -3.93 -5.09
C LYS A 80 21.79 -2.49 -5.01
N SER A 81 22.42 -2.12 -3.89
CA SER A 81 22.99 -0.79 -3.69
C SER A 81 24.07 -0.44 -4.72
N LYS A 82 24.90 -1.42 -5.12
CA LYS A 82 25.91 -1.22 -6.18
C LYS A 82 25.27 -0.99 -7.55
N ALA A 83 24.22 -1.75 -7.89
CA ALA A 83 23.49 -1.57 -9.14
C ALA A 83 22.88 -0.16 -9.24
N ASP A 84 22.26 0.30 -8.16
CA ASP A 84 21.68 1.65 -8.08
C ASP A 84 22.74 2.74 -8.25
N ILE A 85 23.87 2.63 -7.53
CA ILE A 85 24.97 3.60 -7.65
C ILE A 85 25.49 3.65 -9.09
N ARG A 86 25.67 2.48 -9.73
CA ARG A 86 26.14 2.40 -11.12
C ARG A 86 25.14 3.00 -12.10
N PHE A 87 23.86 2.69 -11.93
CA PHE A 87 22.79 3.27 -12.75
C PHE A 87 22.82 4.80 -12.68
N TRP A 88 22.82 5.38 -11.49
CA TRP A 88 22.85 6.83 -11.32
C TRP A 88 24.13 7.47 -11.85
N ALA A 89 25.28 6.80 -11.70
CA ALA A 89 26.54 7.27 -12.26
C ALA A 89 26.54 7.27 -13.80
N GLN A 90 25.85 6.32 -14.44
CA GLN A 90 25.73 6.22 -15.90
C GLN A 90 24.65 7.15 -16.47
N TYR A 91 23.55 7.36 -15.75
CA TYR A 91 22.42 8.19 -16.20
C TYR A 91 22.68 9.71 -16.07
N ARG A 92 23.49 10.09 -15.08
CA ARG A 92 23.83 11.49 -14.79
C ARG A 92 24.67 12.09 -15.91
N ARG A 93 24.33 13.31 -16.34
CA ARG A 93 25.15 14.06 -17.32
C ARG A 93 26.43 14.58 -16.68
N PRO A 94 27.52 14.82 -17.45
CA PRO A 94 28.81 15.25 -16.90
C PRO A 94 28.74 16.53 -16.04
N ASP A 95 27.83 17.44 -16.37
CA ASP A 95 27.61 18.75 -15.76
C ASP A 95 26.45 18.78 -14.74
N GLU A 96 25.83 17.63 -14.47
CA GLU A 96 24.64 17.52 -13.64
C GLU A 96 24.97 16.97 -12.24
N THR A 97 24.30 17.47 -11.19
CA THR A 97 24.44 16.91 -9.84
C THR A 97 23.68 15.58 -9.72
N SER A 98 24.04 14.74 -8.75
CA SER A 98 23.29 13.49 -8.50
C SER A 98 21.82 13.72 -8.15
N LEU A 99 21.50 14.85 -7.54
CA LEU A 99 20.12 15.22 -7.21
C LEU A 99 19.35 15.62 -8.47
N ASP A 100 19.94 16.45 -9.33
CA ASP A 100 19.29 16.90 -10.56
C ASP A 100 19.05 15.73 -11.53
N ALA A 101 19.99 14.80 -11.61
CA ALA A 101 19.83 13.57 -12.40
C ALA A 101 18.63 12.74 -11.94
N ARG A 102 18.43 12.62 -10.62
CA ARG A 102 17.28 11.91 -10.04
C ARG A 102 15.97 12.66 -10.29
N LYS A 103 15.97 13.99 -10.09
CA LYS A 103 14.79 14.82 -10.38
C LYS A 103 14.39 14.68 -11.84
N ARG A 104 15.33 14.85 -12.77
CA ARG A 104 15.12 14.67 -14.20
C ARG A 104 14.58 13.28 -14.51
N PHE A 105 15.21 12.23 -13.98
CA PHE A 105 14.74 10.86 -14.20
C PHE A 105 13.27 10.68 -13.83
N PHE A 106 12.87 11.06 -12.60
CA PHE A 106 11.50 10.84 -12.15
C PHE A 106 10.49 11.77 -12.82
N LEU A 107 10.84 13.05 -13.02
CA LEU A 107 9.95 14.03 -13.65
C LEU A 107 9.72 13.76 -15.14
N ASP A 108 10.71 13.16 -15.82
CA ASP A 108 10.63 12.84 -17.25
C ASP A 108 9.91 11.51 -17.53
N LEU A 109 9.48 10.79 -16.49
CA LEU A 109 8.74 9.54 -16.70
C LEU A 109 7.41 9.83 -17.41
N PRO A 110 7.04 9.01 -18.40
CA PRO A 110 5.75 9.16 -19.07
C PRO A 110 4.62 8.95 -18.06
N LYS A 111 3.50 9.64 -18.29
CA LYS A 111 2.27 9.36 -17.54
C LYS A 111 1.80 7.93 -17.81
N ALA A 112 1.05 7.37 -16.87
CA ALA A 112 0.44 6.07 -17.05
C ALA A 112 -0.50 6.07 -18.27
N GLU A 113 -0.43 5.02 -19.07
CA GLU A 113 -1.33 4.75 -20.19
C GLU A 113 -2.05 3.41 -19.96
N GLY A 114 -3.05 3.11 -20.79
CA GLY A 114 -3.83 1.86 -20.67
C GLY A 114 -4.65 1.79 -19.38
N ASP A 115 -4.76 0.59 -18.83
CA ASP A 115 -5.64 0.30 -17.70
C ASP A 115 -5.26 1.08 -16.42
N ILE A 116 -3.95 1.25 -16.15
CA ILE A 116 -3.48 2.05 -15.01
C ILE A 116 -3.86 3.52 -15.20
N GLY A 117 -3.67 4.08 -16.40
CA GLY A 117 -4.06 5.46 -16.68
C GLY A 117 -5.57 5.70 -16.50
N LEU A 118 -6.40 4.72 -16.89
CA LEU A 118 -7.85 4.76 -16.66
C LEU A 118 -8.21 4.69 -15.17
N LEU A 119 -7.54 3.81 -14.41
CA LEU A 119 -7.72 3.70 -12.97
C LEU A 119 -7.33 5.00 -12.25
N GLN A 120 -6.16 5.57 -12.57
CA GLN A 120 -5.71 6.86 -12.01
C GLN A 120 -6.70 7.98 -12.32
N ALA A 121 -7.29 8.01 -13.51
CA ALA A 121 -8.31 8.99 -13.87
C ALA A 121 -9.60 8.80 -13.03
N ALA A 122 -10.03 7.56 -12.82
CA ALA A 122 -11.19 7.24 -11.98
C ALA A 122 -10.95 7.62 -10.51
N LEU A 123 -9.80 7.24 -9.94
CA LEU A 123 -9.41 7.60 -8.57
C LEU A 123 -9.29 9.12 -8.39
N ASN A 124 -8.72 9.83 -9.37
CA ASN A 124 -8.66 11.28 -9.32
C ASN A 124 -10.07 11.92 -9.36
N ARG A 125 -11.00 11.34 -10.14
CA ARG A 125 -12.39 11.81 -10.13
C ARG A 125 -13.03 11.58 -8.75
N MET A 126 -12.82 10.40 -8.16
CA MET A 126 -13.29 10.08 -6.82
C MET A 126 -12.71 11.01 -5.75
N LEU A 127 -11.44 11.40 -5.86
CA LEU A 127 -10.82 12.37 -4.96
C LEU A 127 -11.50 13.74 -5.03
N ASN A 128 -11.86 14.21 -6.23
CA ASN A 128 -12.60 15.46 -6.39
C ASN A 128 -14.00 15.36 -5.79
N ASP A 129 -14.72 14.27 -6.06
CA ASP A 129 -16.05 14.04 -5.49
C ASP A 129 -15.99 13.94 -3.95
N PHE A 130 -14.97 13.26 -3.40
CA PHE A 130 -14.69 13.21 -1.96
C PHE A 130 -14.47 14.62 -1.39
N ALA A 131 -13.61 15.43 -2.03
CA ALA A 131 -13.32 16.79 -1.57
C ALA A 131 -14.57 17.68 -1.60
N ASP A 132 -15.41 17.57 -2.63
CA ASP A 132 -16.67 18.30 -2.73
C ASP A 132 -17.65 17.89 -1.62
N ILE A 133 -17.76 16.60 -1.31
CA ILE A 133 -18.57 16.08 -0.20
C ILE A 133 -18.04 16.62 1.13
N CYS A 134 -16.74 16.57 1.37
CA CYS A 134 -16.14 17.08 2.60
C CYS A 134 -16.36 18.59 2.77
N ASN A 135 -16.14 19.37 1.72
CA ASN A 135 -16.36 20.83 1.70
C ASN A 135 -17.82 21.19 1.98
N ALA A 136 -18.77 20.45 1.41
CA ALA A 136 -20.21 20.70 1.62
C ALA A 136 -20.70 20.36 3.05
N ASN A 137 -19.91 19.61 3.83
CA ASN A 137 -20.30 19.10 5.15
C ASN A 137 -19.35 19.54 6.27
N ASP A 138 -18.53 20.57 6.03
CA ASP A 138 -17.56 21.13 6.99
C ASP A 138 -16.57 20.09 7.54
N ILE A 139 -16.21 19.09 6.74
CA ILE A 139 -15.17 18.10 7.07
C ILE A 139 -13.85 18.64 6.50
N THR A 140 -12.90 18.96 7.37
CA THR A 140 -11.73 19.79 6.99
C THR A 140 -10.38 19.20 7.37
N GLN A 141 -10.34 18.19 8.24
CA GLN A 141 -9.10 17.61 8.74
C GLN A 141 -8.77 16.32 7.98
N TYR A 142 -8.45 16.48 6.70
CA TYR A 142 -7.94 15.41 5.85
C TYR A 142 -6.81 15.92 4.94
N TRP A 143 -5.91 15.04 4.52
CA TRP A 143 -4.75 15.39 3.69
C TRP A 143 -4.26 14.19 2.88
N LEU A 144 -3.54 14.45 1.78
CA LEU A 144 -2.86 13.38 1.03
C LEU A 144 -1.73 12.77 1.88
N VAL A 145 -1.56 11.46 1.83
CA VAL A 145 -0.44 10.77 2.51
C VAL A 145 0.34 9.88 1.53
N GLY A 146 1.47 9.33 1.97
CA GLY A 146 2.19 8.28 1.24
C GLY A 146 2.61 8.63 -0.19
N GLY A 147 2.41 7.65 -1.09
CA GLY A 147 2.71 7.76 -2.53
C GLY A 147 1.88 8.86 -3.19
N THR A 148 0.62 9.02 -2.76
CA THR A 148 -0.31 10.04 -3.25
C THR A 148 0.22 11.46 -3.01
N LEU A 149 0.68 11.79 -1.79
CA LEU A 149 1.27 13.09 -1.48
C LEU A 149 2.58 13.31 -2.27
N LEU A 150 3.43 12.30 -2.33
CA LEU A 150 4.69 12.38 -3.07
C LEU A 150 4.44 12.60 -4.56
N GLY A 151 3.46 11.92 -5.14
CA GLY A 151 3.01 12.11 -6.51
C GLY A 151 2.54 13.53 -6.76
N ALA A 152 1.65 14.05 -5.92
CA ALA A 152 1.12 15.40 -6.06
C ALA A 152 2.23 16.47 -6.08
N VAL A 153 3.23 16.34 -5.21
CA VAL A 153 4.36 17.27 -5.14
C VAL A 153 5.36 17.05 -6.27
N ARG A 154 5.73 15.80 -6.56
CA ARG A 154 6.79 15.46 -7.52
C ARG A 154 6.28 15.46 -8.96
N HIS A 155 5.25 14.69 -9.27
CA HIS A 155 4.76 14.49 -10.65
C HIS A 155 3.59 15.42 -11.01
N HIS A 156 3.13 16.27 -10.08
CA HIS A 156 1.94 17.10 -10.25
C HIS A 156 0.69 16.27 -10.59
N GLY A 157 0.58 15.10 -9.97
CA GLY A 157 -0.45 14.09 -10.21
C GLY A 157 0.00 12.74 -9.65
N PHE A 158 -0.53 11.66 -10.18
CA PHE A 158 -0.12 10.31 -9.78
C PHE A 158 1.36 10.04 -10.09
N ILE A 159 1.98 9.18 -9.27
CA ILE A 159 3.20 8.50 -9.67
C ILE A 159 2.85 7.57 -10.85
N PRO A 160 3.63 7.51 -11.94
CA PRO A 160 3.23 6.78 -13.15
C PRO A 160 2.91 5.30 -12.98
N TRP A 161 3.39 4.67 -11.90
CA TRP A 161 3.14 3.26 -11.59
C TRP A 161 2.25 3.06 -10.36
N ASP A 162 1.78 4.13 -9.69
CA ASP A 162 0.81 4.00 -8.59
C ASP A 162 -0.55 3.55 -9.13
N ASP A 163 -1.22 2.70 -8.37
CA ASP A 163 -2.55 2.17 -8.63
C ASP A 163 -3.56 2.46 -7.50
N ASP A 164 -3.16 3.15 -6.44
CA ASP A 164 -3.98 3.48 -5.27
C ASP A 164 -3.99 4.98 -4.94
N LEU A 165 -4.88 5.37 -4.00
CA LEU A 165 -5.00 6.74 -3.52
C LEU A 165 -5.21 6.75 -2.01
N ASP A 166 -4.30 7.41 -1.29
CA ASP A 166 -4.26 7.44 0.17
C ASP A 166 -4.57 8.84 0.75
N LEU A 167 -5.50 8.89 1.70
CA LEU A 167 -5.82 10.07 2.49
C LEU A 167 -5.66 9.80 3.98
N GLY A 168 -4.95 10.68 4.68
CA GLY A 168 -5.07 10.81 6.13
C GLY A 168 -6.34 11.57 6.48
N ILE A 169 -7.07 11.13 7.50
CA ILE A 169 -8.26 11.80 8.00
C ILE A 169 -8.33 11.70 9.53
N MET A 170 -8.68 12.79 10.21
CA MET A 170 -8.91 12.74 11.66
C MET A 170 -10.14 11.89 11.97
N ARG A 171 -10.06 11.06 13.01
CA ARG A 171 -11.15 10.13 13.38
C ARG A 171 -12.50 10.83 13.56
N ASP A 172 -12.52 12.00 14.22
CA ASP A 172 -13.75 12.78 14.40
C ASP A 172 -14.40 13.17 13.07
N ASP A 173 -13.59 13.50 12.05
CA ASP A 173 -14.06 13.87 10.72
C ASP A 173 -14.42 12.65 9.86
N LEU A 174 -13.76 11.50 10.09
CA LEU A 174 -14.16 10.23 9.50
C LEU A 174 -15.53 9.78 10.01
N GLU A 175 -15.79 9.88 11.33
CA GLU A 175 -17.10 9.56 11.91
C GLU A 175 -18.21 10.45 11.33
N ARG A 176 -17.91 11.74 11.09
CA ARG A 176 -18.82 12.66 10.39
C ARG A 176 -19.04 12.26 8.93
N LEU A 177 -17.98 11.88 8.22
CA LEU A 177 -18.06 11.42 6.84
C LEU A 177 -18.95 10.17 6.73
N GLU A 178 -18.80 9.20 7.62
CA GLU A 178 -19.63 7.99 7.67
C GLU A 178 -21.12 8.34 7.82
N GLN A 179 -21.45 9.31 8.67
CA GLN A 179 -22.83 9.79 8.86
C GLN A 179 -23.38 10.47 7.60
N VAL A 180 -22.59 11.31 6.94
CA VAL A 180 -22.97 11.99 5.68
C VAL A 180 -23.21 10.97 4.57
N LEU A 181 -22.37 9.94 4.47
CA LEU A 181 -22.44 8.93 3.42
C LEU A 181 -23.51 7.86 3.66
N ALA A 182 -24.08 7.77 4.86
CA ALA A 182 -25.18 6.85 5.16
C ALA A 182 -26.38 7.03 4.22
N SER A 183 -26.68 8.28 3.82
CA SER A 183 -27.76 8.61 2.86
C SER A 183 -27.27 8.96 1.45
N ASN A 184 -25.96 8.91 1.18
CA ASN A 184 -25.42 9.25 -0.12
C ASN A 184 -25.69 8.11 -1.13
N PRO A 185 -26.24 8.40 -2.33
CA PRO A 185 -26.58 7.37 -3.31
C PRO A 185 -25.38 6.86 -4.12
N ASP A 186 -24.30 7.62 -4.20
CA ASP A 186 -23.18 7.37 -5.09
C ASP A 186 -21.99 6.72 -4.37
N TYR A 187 -21.77 7.09 -3.10
CA TYR A 187 -20.60 6.71 -2.32
C TYR A 187 -20.95 6.15 -0.93
N GLN A 188 -20.04 5.34 -0.40
CA GLN A 188 -20.12 4.75 0.94
C GLN A 188 -18.73 4.54 1.54
N VAL A 189 -18.67 4.42 2.87
CA VAL A 189 -17.49 3.90 3.56
C VAL A 189 -17.63 2.38 3.67
N THR A 190 -16.58 1.66 3.27
CA THR A 190 -16.47 0.22 3.49
C THR A 190 -15.27 -0.07 4.38
N VAL A 191 -15.36 -1.13 5.19
CA VAL A 191 -14.32 -1.51 6.13
C VAL A 191 -13.99 -2.99 5.97
N VAL A 192 -12.71 -3.27 5.75
CA VAL A 192 -12.19 -4.63 5.56
C VAL A 192 -10.97 -4.82 6.46
N TRP A 193 -10.86 -6.00 7.07
CA TRP A 193 -9.70 -6.41 7.84
C TRP A 193 -8.75 -7.23 6.99
N ASP A 194 -7.52 -6.74 6.85
CA ASP A 194 -6.45 -7.41 6.11
C ASP A 194 -5.51 -8.16 7.08
N ARG A 195 -5.40 -9.47 6.91
CA ARG A 195 -4.53 -10.33 7.70
C ARG A 195 -3.03 -10.12 7.42
N ILE A 196 -2.63 -9.79 6.18
CA ILE A 196 -1.22 -9.71 5.78
C ILE A 196 -0.50 -8.63 6.58
N VAL A 197 -1.15 -7.48 6.73
CA VAL A 197 -0.60 -6.32 7.44
C VAL A 197 -1.28 -6.07 8.78
N HIS A 198 -2.26 -6.90 9.17
CA HIS A 198 -3.09 -6.79 10.37
C HIS A 198 -3.69 -5.39 10.54
N CYS A 199 -4.53 -5.00 9.59
CA CYS A 199 -5.05 -3.65 9.57
C CYS A 199 -6.52 -3.51 9.20
N ARG A 200 -7.10 -2.40 9.66
CA ARG A 200 -8.44 -1.94 9.30
C ARG A 200 -8.33 -1.04 8.08
N GLN A 201 -8.67 -1.57 6.91
CA GLN A 201 -8.74 -0.79 5.68
C GLN A 201 -10.09 -0.09 5.63
N VAL A 202 -10.10 1.20 5.91
CA VAL A 202 -11.28 2.06 5.77
C VAL A 202 -11.21 2.69 4.38
N ARG A 203 -12.24 2.49 3.58
CA ARG A 203 -12.21 2.82 2.15
C ARG A 203 -13.41 3.66 1.78
N PHE A 204 -13.18 4.79 1.13
CA PHE A 204 -14.20 5.54 0.42
C PHE A 204 -14.40 4.92 -0.97
N ALA A 205 -15.57 4.31 -1.18
CA ALA A 205 -15.83 3.51 -2.37
C ALA A 205 -17.17 3.88 -3.01
N PRO A 206 -17.29 3.76 -4.34
CA PRO A 206 -18.57 3.88 -5.02
C PRO A 206 -19.55 2.79 -4.54
N ARG A 207 -20.84 3.11 -4.51
CA ARG A 207 -21.90 2.11 -4.28
C ARG A 207 -22.14 1.22 -5.49
N ASP A 208 -21.86 1.72 -6.69
CA ASP A 208 -21.95 0.95 -7.92
C ASP A 208 -20.74 -0.01 -8.05
N PRO A 209 -20.93 -1.34 -7.95
CA PRO A 209 -19.83 -2.30 -8.00
C PRO A 209 -19.16 -2.38 -9.37
N ARG A 210 -19.71 -1.72 -10.40
CA ARG A 210 -19.11 -1.66 -11.73
C ARG A 210 -18.02 -0.59 -11.84
N VAL A 211 -17.97 0.34 -10.89
CA VAL A 211 -16.92 1.36 -10.83
C VAL A 211 -15.76 0.79 -10.00
N PRO A 212 -14.61 0.46 -10.62
CA PRO A 212 -13.48 -0.08 -9.89
C PRO A 212 -12.76 1.02 -9.10
N GLY A 213 -12.11 0.62 -8.01
CA GLY A 213 -11.28 1.50 -7.19
C GLY A 213 -11.95 2.00 -5.92
N PHE A 214 -11.11 2.45 -5.00
CA PHE A 214 -11.48 3.07 -3.74
C PHE A 214 -10.37 4.03 -3.33
N VAL A 215 -10.69 4.96 -2.44
CA VAL A 215 -9.69 5.80 -1.78
C VAL A 215 -9.48 5.25 -0.38
N ASP A 216 -8.24 4.93 -0.03
CA ASP A 216 -7.87 4.49 1.31
C ASP A 216 -7.89 5.69 2.27
N LEU A 217 -8.66 5.53 3.34
CA LEU A 217 -8.76 6.49 4.43
C LEU A 217 -7.97 5.94 5.62
N PHE A 218 -6.96 6.68 6.06
CA PHE A 218 -6.16 6.37 7.23
C PHE A 218 -6.62 7.23 8.41
N PRO A 219 -7.30 6.64 9.42
CA PRO A 219 -7.69 7.35 10.62
C PRO A 219 -6.48 7.78 11.45
N PHE A 220 -6.44 9.05 11.81
CA PHE A 220 -5.54 9.65 12.79
C PHE A 220 -6.28 9.98 14.08
N ASP A 221 -5.60 9.81 15.21
CA ASP A 221 -6.10 10.16 16.53
C ASP A 221 -5.27 11.29 17.14
N TRP A 222 -5.94 12.12 17.94
CA TRP A 222 -5.33 13.23 18.66
C TRP A 222 -4.42 12.74 19.79
N VAL A 223 -3.23 13.33 19.92
CA VAL A 223 -2.31 13.06 21.03
C VAL A 223 -1.81 14.36 21.66
N ARG A 224 -1.43 14.29 22.94
CA ARG A 224 -0.83 15.44 23.65
C ARG A 224 0.59 15.72 23.18
N THR A 225 1.39 14.68 23.00
CA THR A 225 2.79 14.77 22.59
C THR A 225 3.07 13.75 21.48
N PRO A 226 3.33 14.19 20.23
CA PRO A 226 3.64 13.27 19.12
C PRO A 226 5.14 12.93 19.12
N ASP A 227 5.62 12.24 20.15
CA ASP A 227 7.02 11.81 20.26
C ASP A 227 7.20 10.32 19.94
N HIS A 228 8.46 9.90 19.87
CA HIS A 228 8.82 8.51 19.57
C HIS A 228 8.26 7.54 20.63
N ASP A 229 8.22 7.94 21.91
CA ASP A 229 7.69 7.13 22.99
C ASP A 229 6.18 6.89 22.84
N THR A 230 5.44 7.93 22.43
CA THR A 230 4.00 7.83 22.14
C THR A 230 3.76 6.91 20.94
N PHE A 231 4.58 7.02 19.89
CA PHE A 231 4.53 6.09 18.77
C PHE A 231 4.75 4.62 19.23
N LEU A 232 5.78 4.37 20.04
CA LEU A 232 6.06 3.02 20.56
C LEU A 232 4.90 2.46 21.40
N LYS A 233 4.28 3.29 22.25
CA LYS A 233 3.09 2.90 23.01
C LYS A 233 1.93 2.51 22.10
N VAL A 234 1.64 3.30 21.07
CA VAL A 234 0.60 2.94 20.08
C VAL A 234 0.91 1.59 19.42
N GLN A 235 2.18 1.31 19.10
CA GLN A 235 2.58 0.00 18.56
C GLN A 235 2.39 -1.16 19.56
N GLU A 236 2.55 -0.92 20.86
CA GLU A 236 2.27 -1.92 21.90
C GLU A 236 0.79 -2.27 21.97
N TYR A 237 -0.10 -1.27 22.00
CA TYR A 237 -1.55 -1.50 21.97
C TYR A 237 -1.99 -2.22 20.69
N ARG A 238 -1.41 -1.84 19.56
CA ARG A 238 -1.65 -2.52 18.28
C ARG A 238 -1.22 -3.97 18.33
N ARG A 239 -0.01 -4.27 18.80
CA ARG A 239 0.48 -5.65 18.96
C ARG A 239 -0.45 -6.47 19.86
N ALA A 240 -0.92 -5.89 20.96
CA ALA A 240 -1.88 -6.56 21.85
C ALA A 240 -3.22 -6.86 21.15
N ALA A 241 -3.72 -5.98 20.28
CA ALA A 241 -4.91 -6.25 19.47
C ALA A 241 -4.68 -7.42 18.50
N ILE A 242 -3.52 -7.41 17.80
CA ILE A 242 -3.14 -8.45 16.84
C ILE A 242 -3.04 -9.82 17.54
N GLU A 243 -2.33 -9.88 18.67
CA GLU A 243 -2.17 -11.10 19.45
C GLU A 243 -3.53 -11.64 19.93
N ALA A 244 -4.45 -10.77 20.36
CA ALA A 244 -5.79 -11.16 20.73
C ALA A 244 -6.60 -11.69 19.55
N SER A 245 -6.49 -11.06 18.36
CA SER A 245 -7.19 -11.50 17.15
C SER A 245 -6.67 -12.84 16.62
N GLU A 246 -5.34 -13.05 16.59
CA GLU A 246 -4.73 -14.31 16.13
C GLU A 246 -4.91 -15.48 17.11
N ALA A 247 -5.16 -15.18 18.39
CA ALA A 247 -5.46 -16.20 19.40
C ALA A 247 -6.91 -16.73 19.32
N ASP A 248 -7.82 -16.00 18.68
CA ASP A 248 -9.22 -16.40 18.52
C ASP A 248 -9.36 -17.38 17.33
N GLU A 249 -9.90 -18.58 17.61
CA GLU A 249 -10.03 -19.63 16.61
C GLU A 249 -11.00 -19.26 15.48
N HIS A 250 -12.04 -18.47 15.76
CA HIS A 250 -13.06 -18.07 14.80
C HIS A 250 -12.53 -17.00 13.86
N ILE A 251 -11.78 -16.03 14.39
CA ILE A 251 -11.04 -15.04 13.59
C ILE A 251 -10.03 -15.74 12.69
N ARG A 252 -9.21 -16.64 13.24
CA ARG A 252 -8.18 -17.34 12.47
C ARG A 252 -8.78 -18.19 11.36
N ALA A 253 -9.87 -18.90 11.62
CA ALA A 253 -10.56 -19.69 10.60
C ALA A 253 -11.05 -18.81 9.44
N ALA A 254 -11.65 -17.65 9.74
CA ALA A 254 -12.08 -16.71 8.71
C ALA A 254 -10.90 -16.16 7.89
N TRP A 255 -9.79 -15.83 8.55
CA TRP A 255 -8.56 -15.35 7.90
C TRP A 255 -7.79 -16.42 7.13
N ASP A 256 -7.94 -17.70 7.48
CA ASP A 256 -7.40 -18.83 6.71
C ASP A 256 -8.22 -19.08 5.43
N GLU A 257 -9.53 -18.80 5.45
CA GLU A 257 -10.39 -18.89 4.26
C GLU A 257 -10.21 -17.69 3.32
N ASN A 258 -10.22 -16.48 3.87
CA ASN A 258 -10.02 -15.25 3.12
C ASN A 258 -9.17 -14.27 3.91
N VAL A 259 -8.05 -13.85 3.29
CA VAL A 259 -7.12 -12.85 3.84
C VAL A 259 -7.83 -11.54 4.19
N TYR A 260 -8.89 -11.21 3.45
CA TYR A 260 -9.69 -10.01 3.62
C TYR A 260 -11.05 -10.34 4.23
N VAL A 261 -11.28 -9.90 5.46
CA VAL A 261 -12.52 -10.17 6.20
C VAL A 261 -13.34 -8.88 6.32
N PRO A 262 -14.56 -8.81 5.75
CA PRO A 262 -15.45 -7.65 5.92
C PRO A 262 -15.76 -7.38 7.39
N ALA A 263 -15.76 -6.11 7.81
CA ALA A 263 -15.96 -5.75 9.22
C ALA A 263 -17.37 -6.07 9.77
N ASP A 264 -18.35 -6.22 8.89
CA ASP A 264 -19.74 -6.58 9.20
C ASP A 264 -19.96 -8.10 9.31
N SER A 265 -18.96 -8.92 8.96
CA SER A 265 -19.00 -10.37 9.17
C SER A 265 -18.84 -10.74 10.66
N GLU A 266 -19.25 -11.95 11.05
CA GLU A 266 -19.12 -12.41 12.44
C GLU A 266 -17.66 -12.30 12.94
N ALA A 267 -16.69 -12.83 12.19
CA ALA A 267 -15.28 -12.68 12.52
C ALA A 267 -14.81 -11.21 12.46
N GLY A 268 -15.28 -10.44 11.48
CA GLY A 268 -14.99 -9.01 11.36
C GLY A 268 -15.41 -8.20 12.58
N THR A 269 -16.55 -8.52 13.20
CA THR A 269 -17.00 -7.84 14.42
C THR A 269 -16.11 -8.18 15.62
N LEU A 270 -15.59 -9.41 15.71
CA LEU A 270 -14.65 -9.82 16.76
C LEU A 270 -13.29 -9.11 16.60
N ILE A 271 -12.77 -9.02 15.38
CA ILE A 271 -11.54 -8.27 15.09
C ILE A 271 -11.74 -6.79 15.43
N THR A 272 -12.85 -6.20 14.98
CA THR A 272 -13.18 -4.80 15.27
C THR A 272 -13.22 -4.54 16.76
N LYS A 273 -13.88 -5.41 17.53
CA LYS A 273 -13.91 -5.33 18.98
C LYS A 273 -12.50 -5.37 19.60
N ALA A 274 -11.63 -6.27 19.16
CA ALA A 274 -10.28 -6.40 19.70
C ALA A 274 -9.46 -5.10 19.53
N PHE A 275 -9.56 -4.45 18.38
CA PHE A 275 -8.89 -3.18 18.12
C PHE A 275 -9.54 -2.00 18.85
N ASP A 276 -10.88 -1.91 18.84
CA ASP A 276 -11.62 -0.84 19.51
C ASP A 276 -11.41 -0.89 21.04
N ASP A 277 -11.31 -2.08 21.64
CA ASP A 277 -10.98 -2.25 23.06
C ASP A 277 -9.59 -1.69 23.40
N GLN A 278 -8.59 -1.85 22.51
CA GLN A 278 -7.27 -1.25 22.71
C GLN A 278 -7.29 0.26 22.50
N LEU A 279 -8.08 0.77 21.55
CA LEU A 279 -8.30 2.20 21.37
C LEU A 279 -8.97 2.85 22.59
N ALA A 280 -9.95 2.19 23.19
CA ALA A 280 -10.56 2.62 24.44
C ALA A 280 -9.51 2.69 25.57
N LYS A 281 -8.66 1.67 25.72
CA LYS A 281 -7.55 1.69 26.69
C LYS A 281 -6.56 2.82 26.42
N MET A 282 -6.24 3.11 25.16
CA MET A 282 -5.37 4.24 24.80
C MET A 282 -5.95 5.59 25.22
N ARG A 283 -7.28 5.74 25.17
CA ARG A 283 -7.98 6.93 25.66
C ARG A 283 -7.96 7.00 27.19
N GLU A 284 -8.20 5.89 27.87
CA GLU A 284 -8.17 5.80 29.33
C GLU A 284 -6.79 6.09 29.93
N THR A 285 -5.72 5.59 29.29
CA THR A 285 -4.33 5.83 29.73
C THR A 285 -3.80 7.19 29.28
N GLY A 286 -4.58 7.96 28.51
CA GLY A 286 -4.24 9.29 28.05
C GLY A 286 -3.18 9.34 26.95
N VAL A 287 -2.94 8.22 26.25
CA VAL A 287 -2.12 8.17 25.04
C VAL A 287 -2.84 8.89 23.91
N VAL A 288 -4.12 8.57 23.70
CA VAL A 288 -5.03 9.29 22.83
C VAL A 288 -5.87 10.25 23.67
N CYS A 289 -6.13 11.45 23.16
CA CYS A 289 -6.87 12.49 23.87
C CYS A 289 -7.95 13.11 22.98
N SER A 290 -8.73 14.04 23.52
CA SER A 290 -9.69 14.80 22.72
C SER A 290 -8.99 15.92 21.94
N ARG A 291 -9.62 16.43 20.87
CA ARG A 291 -9.12 17.58 20.10
C ARG A 291 -8.77 18.80 20.96
N GLN A 292 -9.54 19.06 22.03
CA GLN A 292 -9.33 20.21 22.91
C GLN A 292 -8.08 20.07 23.78
N GLU A 293 -7.68 18.84 24.08
CA GLU A 293 -6.52 18.52 24.92
C GLU A 293 -5.25 18.31 24.10
N ALA A 294 -5.39 18.20 22.77
CA ALA A 294 -4.28 17.96 21.86
C ALA A 294 -3.47 19.24 21.61
N ALA A 295 -2.15 19.12 21.54
CA ALA A 295 -1.25 20.22 21.18
C ALA A 295 -1.25 20.49 19.64
N ALA A 296 -2.42 20.38 18.99
CA ALA A 296 -2.60 20.41 17.54
C ALA A 296 -1.83 19.31 16.78
N SER A 297 -1.67 18.13 17.39
CA SER A 297 -0.89 17.02 16.83
C SER A 297 -1.66 15.70 16.87
N SER A 298 -1.38 14.80 15.92
CA SER A 298 -2.07 13.52 15.76
C SER A 298 -1.10 12.39 15.42
N VAL A 299 -1.47 11.15 15.74
CA VAL A 299 -0.75 9.93 15.34
C VAL A 299 -1.68 8.99 14.57
N PRO A 300 -1.18 8.27 13.55
CA PRO A 300 -1.96 7.24 12.90
C PRO A 300 -2.11 6.05 13.84
N THR A 301 -3.33 5.58 14.03
CA THR A 301 -3.64 4.42 14.89
C THR A 301 -3.98 3.18 14.09
N THR A 302 -4.09 3.30 12.76
CA THR A 302 -4.66 2.26 11.91
C THR A 302 -3.61 1.49 11.10
N ILE A 303 -2.51 2.09 10.59
CA ILE A 303 -1.36 1.38 9.97
C ILE A 303 -0.03 2.16 10.03
N TRP A 304 1.06 1.38 10.13
CA TRP A 304 2.51 1.60 9.96
C TRP A 304 3.07 2.84 9.24
N THR A 305 4.18 3.34 9.79
CA THR A 305 5.50 3.18 9.16
C THR A 305 6.37 2.34 10.11
N THR A 306 7.08 1.34 9.61
CA THR A 306 8.26 0.81 10.31
C THR A 306 9.28 1.96 10.41
N PRO A 307 10.04 2.10 11.51
CA PRO A 307 11.26 2.88 11.43
C PRO A 307 12.12 2.16 10.38
N VAL A 308 12.35 2.82 9.24
CA VAL A 308 13.56 2.52 8.49
C VAL A 308 14.67 2.91 9.45
N ASP A 309 15.47 1.94 9.88
CA ASP A 309 16.77 2.19 10.52
C ASP A 309 17.65 2.96 9.52
N SER A 310 17.39 4.25 9.36
CA SER A 310 18.35 5.17 8.77
C SER A 310 19.18 5.70 9.92
N ASN A 311 20.37 5.10 10.06
CA ASN A 311 21.47 5.62 10.85
C ASN A 311 21.48 7.15 10.89
N GLY A 312 21.66 7.67 12.12
CA GLY A 312 21.45 9.05 12.49
C GLY A 312 22.06 10.09 11.54
N SER A 313 21.24 11.04 11.15
CA SER A 313 21.62 12.45 10.98
C SER A 313 20.34 13.27 10.80
N ALA A 314 19.94 13.96 11.86
CA ALA A 314 18.87 14.95 11.79
C ALA A 314 19.33 16.18 10.97
N PRO A 315 18.55 16.68 10.01
CA PRO A 315 18.63 18.07 9.62
C PRO A 315 17.67 18.90 10.48
N SER A 316 18.25 19.93 11.09
CA SER A 316 17.62 20.97 11.89
C SER A 316 16.31 21.50 11.31
N THR A 317 15.29 21.54 12.14
CA THR A 317 14.04 22.28 11.95
C THR A 317 14.32 23.76 11.72
N THR A 318 13.91 24.27 10.57
CA THR A 318 13.58 25.70 10.43
C THR A 318 12.13 25.81 9.98
N SER A 319 11.34 26.42 10.86
CA SER A 319 9.95 26.80 10.66
C SER A 319 9.79 27.65 9.40
N SER A 320 8.81 27.32 8.57
CA SER A 320 8.07 28.36 7.85
C SER A 320 6.61 27.97 7.77
N HIS A 321 5.78 28.83 8.36
CA HIS A 321 4.35 28.83 8.21
C HIS A 321 4.01 29.13 6.75
N CYS A 322 3.08 28.40 6.16
CA CYS A 322 2.31 28.90 5.03
C CYS A 322 0.82 28.71 5.32
N ARG A 323 0.12 29.83 5.13
CA ARG A 323 -1.32 30.04 5.27
C ARG A 323 -2.08 29.39 4.12
#